data_AF-A0A3M1JKZ6-F1
#
_entry.id   AF-A0A3M1JKZ6-F1
#
_cell.length_a   1.000
_cell.length_b   1.000
_cell.length_c   1.000
_cell.angle_alpha   90.00
_cell.angle_beta   90.00
_cell.angle_gamma   90.00
#
_symmetry.space_group_name_H-M   'P 1'
#
loop_
_entity.id
_entity.type
_entity.pdbx_description
1 polymer ?
#
loop_
_entity_poly.entity_id
_entity_poly.type
_entity_poly.pdbx_seq_one_letter_code
_entity_poly.pdbx_strand_id
1 'polypeptide(L)'
;RGRVQLTWKGNYARATKEINDRNLVGRKVDLVNNPDQALEDDIALTVLYYGMAEGWFTGKKFADYLHDDVTDFVGARRIVNGQDRAQEIAEYAQGFLQALDAAATEAEPEQAPGAIPDQTTLDPVLAALKARIKDRTGAKEIHLIL
;
A
#
# COMPACT_ATOMS: atom_id res chain seq x y z
N ARG A 1 0.97 6.90 -16.21
CA ARG A 1 -0.12 6.04 -15.67
C ARG A 1 0.26 5.48 -14.31
N GLY A 2 -0.73 5.05 -13.53
CA GLY A 2 -0.51 4.42 -12.22
C GLY A 2 -0.04 5.39 -11.15
N ARG A 3 0.33 4.84 -9.98
CA ARG A 3 0.70 5.61 -8.78
C ARG A 3 1.91 6.53 -8.98
N VAL A 4 2.85 6.15 -9.85
CA VAL A 4 4.07 6.92 -10.14
C VAL A 4 3.98 7.74 -11.44
N GLN A 5 2.81 7.76 -12.09
CA GLN A 5 2.64 8.40 -13.40
C GLN A 5 3.70 7.96 -14.42
N LEU A 6 3.92 6.64 -14.56
CA LEU A 6 4.89 6.05 -15.49
C LEU A 6 4.70 6.59 -16.92
N THR A 7 5.80 7.01 -17.55
CA THR A 7 5.88 7.54 -18.91
C THR A 7 7.06 6.92 -19.67
N TRP A 8 7.10 7.10 -20.99
CA TRP A 8 8.13 6.61 -21.91
C TRP A 8 8.20 5.10 -22.13
N LYS A 9 8.23 4.68 -23.41
CA LYS A 9 8.29 3.26 -23.81
C LYS A 9 9.41 2.46 -23.12
N GLY A 10 10.56 3.08 -22.87
CA GLY A 10 11.69 2.44 -22.18
C GLY A 10 11.36 2.02 -20.74
N ASN A 11 10.67 2.88 -19.97
CA ASN A 11 10.26 2.54 -18.60
C ASN A 11 9.21 1.44 -18.58
N TYR A 12 8.26 1.49 -19.52
CA TYR A 12 7.25 0.45 -19.70
C TYR A 12 7.88 -0.91 -20.05
N ALA A 13 8.87 -0.93 -20.94
CA ALA A 13 9.61 -2.14 -21.30
C ALA A 13 10.43 -2.69 -20.13
N ARG A 14 11.13 -1.84 -19.38
CA ARG A 14 11.89 -2.25 -18.19
C ARG A 14 10.97 -2.84 -17.12
N ALA A 15 9.90 -2.13 -16.75
CA ALA A 15 8.95 -2.62 -15.76
C ALA A 15 8.32 -3.96 -16.19
N THR A 16 7.94 -4.10 -17.47
CA THR A 16 7.44 -5.37 -18.02
C THR A 16 8.45 -6.50 -17.83
N LYS A 17 9.71 -6.27 -18.18
CA LYS A 17 10.79 -7.25 -18.03
C LYS A 17 10.97 -7.65 -16.55
N GLU A 18 11.15 -6.68 -15.67
CA GLU A 18 11.42 -6.93 -14.25
C GLU A 18 10.27 -7.67 -13.55
N ILE A 19 9.02 -7.26 -13.83
CA ILE A 19 7.84 -7.93 -13.28
C ILE A 19 7.76 -9.38 -13.75
N ASN A 20 7.99 -9.64 -15.04
CA ASN A 20 7.87 -10.97 -15.62
C ASN A 20 9.01 -11.91 -15.24
N ASP A 21 10.25 -11.42 -15.21
CA ASP A 21 11.44 -12.22 -14.89
C ASP A 21 11.41 -12.69 -13.44
N ARG A 22 10.87 -11.85 -12.54
CA ARG A 22 10.79 -12.12 -11.10
C ARG A 22 9.41 -12.60 -10.64
N ASN A 23 8.46 -12.73 -11.55
CA ASN A 23 7.06 -13.09 -11.29
C ASN A 23 6.41 -12.26 -10.16
N LEU A 24 6.63 -10.93 -10.15
CA LEU A 24 6.28 -10.06 -9.03
C LEU A 24 4.77 -9.95 -8.76
N VAL A 25 3.94 -10.25 -9.77
CA VAL A 25 2.46 -10.15 -9.67
C VAL A 25 1.74 -11.48 -9.96
N GLY A 26 2.48 -12.59 -10.07
CA GLY A 26 1.89 -13.93 -10.27
C GLY A 26 1.29 -14.22 -11.64
N ARG A 27 1.40 -13.28 -12.61
CA ARG A 27 0.93 -13.42 -13.98
C ARG A 27 1.84 -12.69 -14.96
N LYS A 28 1.71 -13.02 -16.24
CA LYS A 28 2.40 -12.28 -17.31
C LYS A 28 1.80 -10.90 -17.51
N VAL A 29 2.68 -9.92 -17.68
CA VAL A 29 2.37 -8.51 -17.89
C VAL A 29 2.98 -8.05 -19.21
N ASP A 30 2.31 -7.13 -19.91
CA ASP A 30 2.84 -6.48 -21.10
C ASP A 30 2.44 -5.00 -21.10
N LEU A 31 3.22 -4.19 -20.40
CA LEU A 31 2.94 -2.77 -20.29
C LEU A 31 3.28 -2.01 -21.59
N VAL A 32 4.08 -2.58 -22.49
CA VAL A 32 4.46 -1.92 -23.74
C VAL A 32 3.28 -1.90 -24.71
N ASN A 33 2.61 -3.04 -24.87
CA ASN A 33 1.46 -3.16 -25.76
C ASN A 33 0.14 -2.83 -25.05
N ASN A 34 0.05 -3.06 -23.74
CA ASN A 34 -1.14 -2.79 -22.91
C ASN A 34 -0.81 -1.83 -21.76
N PRO A 35 -0.49 -0.55 -22.04
CA PRO A 35 0.01 0.37 -21.02
C PRO A 35 -0.99 0.67 -19.91
N ASP A 36 -2.29 0.43 -20.12
CA ASP A 36 -3.33 0.61 -19.12
C ASP A 36 -3.26 -0.42 -17.98
N GLN A 37 -2.55 -1.54 -18.16
CA GLN A 37 -2.23 -2.47 -17.07
C GLN A 37 -1.44 -1.78 -15.93
N ALA A 38 -0.74 -0.69 -16.22
CA ALA A 38 -0.07 0.12 -15.18
C ALA A 38 -1.04 0.85 -14.23
N LEU A 39 -2.36 0.80 -14.49
CA LEU A 39 -3.41 1.30 -13.61
C LEU A 39 -3.94 0.23 -12.64
N GLU A 40 -3.66 -1.05 -12.90
CA GLU A 40 -4.04 -2.17 -12.03
C GLU A 40 -3.21 -2.10 -10.74
N ASP A 41 -3.84 -2.24 -9.57
CA ASP A 41 -3.21 -1.90 -8.29
C ASP A 41 -1.96 -2.74 -7.97
N ASP A 42 -1.98 -4.03 -8.29
CA ASP A 42 -0.84 -4.94 -8.10
C ASP A 42 0.39 -4.49 -8.90
N ILE A 43 0.19 -4.15 -10.18
CA ILE A 43 1.24 -3.64 -11.06
C ILE A 43 1.65 -2.24 -10.62
N ALA A 44 0.71 -1.35 -10.32
CA ALA A 44 1.00 0.04 -10.00
C ALA A 44 1.81 0.17 -8.70
N LEU A 45 1.49 -0.61 -7.67
CA LEU A 45 2.25 -0.67 -6.42
C LEU A 45 3.62 -1.33 -6.63
N THR A 46 3.69 -2.40 -7.42
CA THR A 46 4.96 -3.06 -7.77
C THR A 46 5.90 -2.10 -8.48
N VAL A 47 5.43 -1.40 -9.51
CA VAL A 47 6.22 -0.42 -10.26
C VAL A 47 6.63 0.75 -9.36
N LEU A 48 5.74 1.24 -8.49
CA LEU A 48 6.07 2.30 -7.54
C LEU A 48 7.22 1.87 -6.61
N TYR A 49 7.03 0.77 -5.88
CA TYR A 49 7.97 0.35 -4.84
C TYR A 49 9.32 -0.06 -5.43
N TYR A 50 9.33 -1.04 -6.34
CA TYR A 50 10.58 -1.55 -6.91
C TYR A 50 11.24 -0.51 -7.83
N GLY A 51 10.43 0.27 -8.55
CA GLY A 51 10.96 1.32 -9.39
C GLY A 51 11.72 2.39 -8.60
N MET A 52 11.26 2.70 -7.38
CA MET A 52 11.97 3.61 -6.48
C MET A 52 13.12 2.95 -5.71
N ALA A 53 12.94 1.71 -5.26
CA ALA A 53 13.94 0.98 -4.49
C ALA A 53 15.16 0.57 -5.31
N GLU A 54 14.99 0.34 -6.61
CA GLU A 54 16.04 -0.18 -7.50
C GLU A 54 16.39 0.78 -8.64
N GLY A 55 15.78 1.97 -8.67
CA GLY A 55 16.08 3.03 -9.64
C GLY A 55 15.72 2.68 -11.08
N TRP A 56 14.47 2.25 -11.29
CA TRP A 56 14.02 1.86 -12.62
C TRP A 56 13.84 3.05 -13.58
N PHE A 57 13.52 4.23 -13.06
CA PHE A 57 13.13 5.40 -13.86
C PHE A 57 14.31 6.27 -14.29
N THR A 58 15.18 6.64 -13.34
CA THR A 58 16.30 7.57 -13.57
C THR A 58 17.67 6.95 -13.27
N GLY A 59 17.69 5.71 -12.77
CA GLY A 59 18.89 5.07 -12.21
C GLY A 59 19.20 5.48 -10.77
N LYS A 60 18.46 6.44 -10.20
CA LYS A 60 18.56 6.82 -8.79
C LYS A 60 17.59 6.04 -7.92
N LYS A 61 17.97 5.68 -6.71
CA LYS A 61 17.20 4.79 -5.82
C LYS A 61 17.12 5.30 -4.38
N PHE A 62 16.28 4.68 -3.56
CA PHE A 62 16.17 5.03 -2.14
C PHE A 62 17.52 5.10 -1.43
N ALA A 63 18.35 4.06 -1.56
CA ALA A 63 19.66 4.01 -0.90
C ALA A 63 20.65 5.11 -1.32
N ASP A 64 20.37 5.88 -2.38
CA ASP A 64 21.20 7.03 -2.75
C ASP A 64 20.88 8.30 -1.91
N TYR A 65 19.72 8.36 -1.24
CA TYR A 65 19.21 9.56 -0.54
C TYR A 65 18.59 9.29 0.83
N LEU A 66 18.12 8.07 1.07
CA LEU A 66 17.38 7.64 2.25
C LEU A 66 18.04 6.36 2.78
N HIS A 67 18.80 6.49 3.86
CA HIS A 67 19.44 5.41 4.59
C HIS A 67 19.73 5.86 6.02
N ASP A 68 20.26 4.97 6.87
CA ASP A 68 20.33 5.17 8.33
C ASP A 68 20.92 6.52 8.77
N ASP A 69 21.92 7.02 8.06
CA ASP A 69 22.60 8.29 8.37
C ASP A 69 22.11 9.49 7.53
N VAL A 70 21.26 9.28 6.52
CA VAL A 70 20.86 10.32 5.56
C VAL A 70 19.38 10.23 5.24
N THR A 71 18.68 11.35 5.49
CA THR A 71 17.30 11.56 5.07
C THR A 71 17.24 12.80 4.18
N ASP A 72 17.52 12.64 2.89
CA ASP A 72 17.46 13.71 1.88
C ASP A 72 16.20 13.58 1.01
N PHE A 73 15.05 14.02 1.53
CA PHE A 73 13.79 14.01 0.77
C PHE A 73 13.82 14.91 -0.47
N VAL A 74 14.58 16.02 -0.44
CA VAL A 74 14.70 16.94 -1.58
C VAL A 74 15.48 16.29 -2.72
N GLY A 75 16.59 15.62 -2.40
CA GLY A 75 17.38 14.84 -3.34
C GLY A 75 16.62 13.63 -3.88
N ALA A 76 15.85 12.95 -3.02
CA ALA A 76 15.07 11.77 -3.35
C ALA A 76 14.04 12.00 -4.48
N ARG A 77 13.64 13.25 -4.77
CA ARG A 77 12.82 13.58 -5.95
C ARG A 77 13.42 13.01 -7.24
N ARG A 78 14.75 12.94 -7.31
CA ARG A 78 15.52 12.40 -8.44
C ARG A 78 15.24 10.94 -8.77
N ILE A 79 14.70 10.17 -7.82
CA ILE A 79 14.34 8.76 -8.04
C ILE A 79 13.27 8.65 -9.14
N VAL A 80 12.31 9.58 -9.16
CA VAL A 80 11.16 9.53 -10.07
C VAL A 80 11.27 10.52 -11.23
N ASN A 81 11.81 11.73 -11.01
CA ASN A 81 11.96 12.75 -12.07
C ASN A 81 13.21 13.61 -11.82
N GLY A 82 13.31 14.82 -12.39
CA GLY A 82 14.33 15.80 -12.03
C GLY A 82 14.15 16.39 -10.62
N GLN A 83 14.17 17.72 -10.49
CA GLN A 83 13.97 18.41 -9.21
C GLN A 83 12.76 19.37 -9.22
N ASP A 84 11.83 19.16 -10.14
CA ASP A 84 10.56 19.88 -10.15
C ASP A 84 9.82 19.66 -8.83
N ARG A 85 9.37 20.77 -8.21
CA ARG A 85 8.60 20.78 -6.95
C ARG A 85 9.26 19.98 -5.81
N ALA A 86 10.59 19.78 -5.86
CA ALA A 86 11.30 18.91 -4.91
C ALA A 86 11.09 19.33 -3.45
N GLN A 87 11.07 20.64 -3.18
CA GLN A 87 10.88 21.18 -1.84
C GLN A 87 9.48 20.86 -1.29
N GLU A 88 8.41 21.12 -2.06
CA GLU A 88 7.04 20.82 -1.65
C GLU A 88 6.83 19.31 -1.44
N ILE A 89 7.39 18.48 -2.31
CA ILE A 89 7.31 17.02 -2.17
C ILE A 89 8.06 16.56 -0.91
N ALA A 90 9.20 17.18 -0.61
CA ALA A 90 9.95 16.91 0.62
C ALA A 90 9.17 17.34 1.87
N GLU A 91 8.43 18.45 1.82
CA GLU A 91 7.54 18.87 2.90
C GLU A 91 6.43 17.84 3.16
N TYR A 92 5.82 17.29 2.12
CA TYR A 92 4.87 16.17 2.28
C TYR A 92 5.52 14.93 2.89
N ALA A 93 6.70 14.53 2.39
CA ALA A 93 7.43 13.38 2.92
C ALA A 93 7.78 13.55 4.40
N GLN A 94 8.24 14.74 4.78
CA GLN A 94 8.55 15.10 6.16
C GLN A 94 7.30 15.05 7.06
N GLY A 95 6.15 15.52 6.57
CA GLY A 95 4.88 15.44 7.30
C GLY A 95 4.44 14.00 7.54
N PHE A 96 4.59 13.11 6.55
CA PHE A 96 4.31 11.68 6.72
C PHE A 96 5.26 11.02 7.72
N LEU A 97 6.55 11.32 7.66
CA LEU A 97 7.53 10.78 8.61
C LEU A 97 7.19 11.18 10.05
N GLN A 98 6.89 12.47 10.27
CA GLN A 98 6.48 12.96 11.60
C GLN A 98 5.22 12.27 12.12
N ALA A 99 4.23 12.05 11.25
CA ALA A 99 3.01 11.35 11.62
C ALA A 99 3.26 9.88 11.99
N LEU A 100 4.17 9.20 11.28
CA LEU A 100 4.58 7.84 11.60
C LEU A 100 5.34 7.75 12.92
N ASP A 101 6.27 8.69 13.17
CA ASP A 101 7.02 8.75 14.43
C ASP A 101 6.10 9.04 15.62
N ALA A 102 5.14 9.94 15.46
CA ALA A 102 4.13 10.22 16.48
C ALA A 102 3.28 8.97 16.78
N ALA A 103 2.76 8.30 15.75
CA ALA A 103 1.98 7.07 15.91
C ALA A 103 2.79 5.93 16.54
N ALA A 104 4.09 5.84 16.25
CA ALA A 104 4.98 4.87 16.87
C ALA A 104 5.26 5.18 18.35
N THR A 105 5.25 6.45 18.74
CA THR A 105 5.49 6.90 20.12
C THR A 105 4.22 6.84 20.98
N GLU A 106 3.03 7.05 20.39
CA GLU A 106 1.74 6.92 21.07
C GLU A 106 1.34 5.45 21.34
N ALA A 107 2.06 4.50 20.75
CA ALA A 107 1.92 3.08 21.03
C ALA A 107 2.68 2.66 22.32
N GLU A 108 2.21 3.11 23.52
CA GLU A 108 2.00 2.35 24.80
C GLU A 108 2.11 3.23 26.09
N PRO A 109 1.23 3.10 27.14
CA PRO A 109 -0.08 2.44 27.23
C PRO A 109 -1.22 3.45 27.52
N GLU A 110 -2.13 3.67 26.58
CA GLU A 110 -3.50 4.07 26.92
C GLU A 110 -4.37 2.81 26.76
N GLN A 111 -5.10 2.45 27.81
CA GLN A 111 -5.88 1.22 27.93
C GLN A 111 -6.63 0.90 26.62
N ALA A 112 -6.44 -0.30 26.10
CA ALA A 112 -7.03 -0.77 24.85
C ALA A 112 -8.52 -0.39 24.73
N PRO A 113 -8.90 0.54 23.82
CA PRO A 113 -10.29 0.73 23.44
C PRO A 113 -10.63 -0.41 22.47
N GLY A 114 -10.94 -1.58 23.04
CA GLY A 114 -11.42 -2.76 22.31
C GLY A 114 -10.39 -3.86 22.14
N ALA A 115 -10.16 -4.65 23.20
CA ALA A 115 -9.82 -6.05 22.99
C ALA A 115 -10.91 -6.67 22.09
N ILE A 116 -10.51 -7.31 20.99
CA ILE A 116 -11.41 -8.23 20.29
C ILE A 116 -11.83 -9.25 21.35
N PRO A 117 -13.13 -9.46 21.60
CA PRO A 117 -13.57 -10.50 22.52
C PRO A 117 -12.94 -11.82 22.08
N ASP A 118 -12.14 -12.43 22.96
CA ASP A 118 -11.70 -13.82 22.82
C ASP A 118 -12.94 -14.69 22.55
N GLN A 119 -12.79 -15.75 21.74
CA GLN A 119 -13.91 -16.60 21.33
C GLN A 119 -14.72 -17.15 22.52
N THR A 120 -14.10 -17.23 23.71
CA THR A 120 -14.74 -17.55 24.99
C THR A 120 -15.87 -16.59 25.41
N THR A 121 -15.93 -15.37 24.87
CA THR A 121 -16.94 -14.34 25.20
C THR A 121 -18.01 -14.14 24.12
N LEU A 122 -17.95 -14.86 23.00
CA LEU A 122 -18.95 -14.79 21.91
C LEU A 122 -20.23 -15.57 22.20
N ASP A 123 -20.16 -16.60 23.04
CA ASP A 123 -21.30 -17.48 23.35
C ASP A 123 -22.49 -16.76 24.01
N PRO A 124 -22.32 -15.95 25.07
CA PRO A 124 -23.45 -15.27 25.69
C PRO A 124 -24.05 -14.17 24.80
N VAL A 125 -23.23 -13.52 23.96
CA VAL A 125 -23.69 -12.49 23.02
C VAL A 125 -24.48 -13.10 21.87
N LEU A 126 -24.00 -14.22 21.31
CA LEU A 126 -24.70 -14.95 20.25
C LEU A 126 -25.99 -15.59 20.77
N ALA A 127 -26.01 -16.08 22.02
CA ALA A 127 -27.22 -16.58 22.68
C ALA A 127 -28.27 -15.47 22.88
N ALA A 128 -27.84 -14.30 23.35
CA ALA A 128 -28.71 -13.13 23.52
C ALA A 128 -29.25 -12.60 22.18
N LEU A 129 -28.44 -12.61 21.12
CA LEU A 129 -28.85 -12.19 19.79
C LEU A 129 -29.86 -13.17 19.17
N LYS A 130 -29.62 -14.48 19.29
CA LYS A 130 -30.55 -15.53 18.83
C LYS A 130 -31.89 -15.48 19.57
N ALA A 131 -31.88 -15.24 20.88
CA ALA A 131 -33.11 -15.08 21.67
C ALA A 131 -33.92 -13.85 21.22
N ARG A 132 -33.24 -12.73 20.93
CA ARG A 132 -33.86 -11.47 20.50
C ARG A 132 -34.37 -11.50 19.05
N ILE A 133 -33.77 -12.31 18.18
CA ILE A 133 -34.24 -12.57 16.81
C ILE A 133 -35.45 -13.51 16.82
N LYS A 134 -35.46 -14.54 17.68
CA LYS A 134 -36.59 -15.48 17.80
C LYS A 134 -37.90 -14.80 18.23
N ASP A 135 -37.82 -13.74 19.03
CA ASP A 135 -38.98 -12.97 19.51
C ASP A 135 -39.48 -11.91 18.50
N ARG A 136 -38.65 -11.49 17.54
CA ARG A 136 -38.99 -10.44 16.54
C ARG A 136 -39.31 -10.95 15.14
N THR A 137 -39.12 -12.24 14.87
CA THR A 137 -39.42 -12.82 13.55
C THR A 137 -40.43 -13.95 13.68
N GLY A 138 -41.71 -13.62 13.57
CA GLY A 138 -42.65 -14.53 12.94
C GLY A 138 -42.19 -14.77 11.50
N ALA A 139 -41.63 -15.96 11.25
CA ALA A 139 -41.36 -16.57 9.93
C ALA A 139 -40.45 -15.81 8.94
N LYS A 140 -39.21 -16.28 8.80
CA LYS A 140 -38.65 -16.90 7.57
C LYS A 140 -37.14 -17.12 7.74
N GLU A 141 -36.72 -18.38 7.68
CA GLU A 141 -35.31 -18.78 7.67
C GLU A 141 -34.58 -18.20 6.45
N ILE A 142 -33.44 -17.55 6.69
CA ILE A 142 -32.47 -17.22 5.65
C ILE A 142 -31.37 -18.28 5.75
N HIS A 143 -31.36 -19.21 4.80
CA HIS A 143 -30.34 -20.24 4.67
C HIS A 143 -29.10 -19.63 4.02
N LEU A 144 -28.03 -19.40 4.78
CA LEU A 144 -26.72 -19.02 4.25
C LEU A 144 -25.88 -20.28 4.10
N ILE A 145 -25.68 -20.70 2.85
CA ILE A 145 -24.77 -21.77 2.43
C ILE A 145 -23.33 -21.21 2.49
N LEU A 146 -22.42 -22.00 3.05
CA LEU A 146 -20.96 -21.77 3.01
C LEU A 146 -20.42 -21.85 1.58
#